data_AF-A0A2T5K2R3-F1
#
_entry.id   AF-A0A2T5K2R3-F1
#
_cell.length_a   1.000
_cell.length_b   1.000
_cell.length_c   1.000
_cell.angle_alpha   90.00
_cell.angle_beta   90.00
_cell.angle_gamma   90.00
#
_symmetry.space_group_name_H-M   'P 1'
#
loop_
_entity.id
_entity.type
_entity.pdbx_description
1 polymer ?
#
loop_
_entity_poly.entity_id
_entity_poly.type
_entity_poly.pdbx_seq_one_letter_code
_entity_poly.pdbx_strand_id
1 'polypeptide(L)'
;MSEGRVALLDRLAVWRARLSRPARRFTLLPEPGCLGLPERGRWLVAGTHLVEGRLVQAPGTAPWDLPGAGAAQLADAHGFGWLDDLAGLGDRPARALARDWTFRWIARFGRGRGPGWTPALAAHRLGRWMSHAALLAEAGERDQATLARAASQTLRFLERRWTSVRGPARIEALSAILRAGLALEGMERHVTAAAVALGREAEAQVDAHGAVASRSPEELAELFAILAEAEAALVAAGRPVAEAHRAAIHRIVPVLRALRHSDGGLARFHGGGRTVAERVERALATAAVPAVPAEGAAMGFLRLSAGRTSVLVDAADPPAGPHAHASTLAFEMSSGRRPVVVSCGSGRAWGTEWHRAGRATPSHSTLAIEGFSSSRLGRSGEEMTERARVLSAHRQRGAAGTQLSLVHAGWAETHGLTHRRELLLAPDGRSLSGSDTLAALTPAEKKRLDAVLKSARGQGICLALRFHLHADVRASLEPAGLGVGLTLASGERWTFRFEGAARLTLDPSVYLDRAHMLPRATKQIVLHAVLVGHEARIGWTLAKTEDTPLAIRDLDRDDPPATRP
;
A
#
# COMPACT_ATOMS: atom_id res chain seq x y z
N MET A 1 -7.94 -27.68 6.34
CA MET A 1 -8.22 -28.51 5.15
C MET A 1 -6.94 -28.62 4.35
N SER A 2 -6.54 -29.80 3.87
CA SER A 2 -5.34 -29.92 3.02
C SER A 2 -5.55 -29.21 1.67
N GLU A 3 -4.48 -28.66 1.09
CA GLU A 3 -4.52 -27.93 -0.19
C GLU A 3 -5.14 -28.76 -1.32
N GLY A 4 -4.85 -30.07 -1.37
CA GLY A 4 -5.43 -30.98 -2.36
C GLY A 4 -6.96 -31.11 -2.27
N ARG A 5 -7.54 -31.03 -1.07
CA ARG A 5 -9.01 -31.03 -0.90
C ARG A 5 -9.65 -29.72 -1.36
N VAL A 6 -8.98 -28.57 -1.13
CA VAL A 6 -9.44 -27.27 -1.61
C VAL A 6 -9.50 -27.25 -3.14
N ALA A 7 -8.41 -27.68 -3.79
CA ALA A 7 -8.32 -27.73 -5.24
C ALA A 7 -9.38 -28.65 -5.89
N LEU A 8 -9.70 -29.79 -5.25
CA LEU A 8 -10.76 -30.67 -5.73
C LEU A 8 -12.15 -30.02 -5.64
N LEU A 9 -12.44 -29.37 -4.51
CA LEU A 9 -13.71 -28.65 -4.32
C LEU A 9 -13.88 -27.51 -5.31
N ASP A 10 -12.79 -26.79 -5.62
CA ASP A 10 -12.81 -25.73 -6.61
C ASP A 10 -13.13 -26.30 -8.00
N ARG A 11 -12.48 -27.40 -8.42
CA ARG A 11 -12.77 -28.07 -9.70
C ARG A 11 -14.22 -28.55 -9.80
N LEU A 12 -14.75 -29.15 -8.73
CA LEU A 12 -16.15 -29.58 -8.67
C LEU A 12 -17.12 -28.40 -8.78
N ALA A 13 -16.80 -27.27 -8.11
CA ALA A 13 -17.61 -26.06 -8.18
C ALA A 13 -17.62 -25.48 -9.60
N VAL A 14 -16.49 -25.46 -10.31
CA VAL A 14 -16.44 -25.00 -11.70
C VAL A 14 -17.23 -25.93 -12.62
N TRP A 15 -17.10 -27.25 -12.45
CA TRP A 15 -17.88 -28.21 -13.22
C TRP A 15 -19.39 -27.98 -13.06
N ARG A 16 -19.88 -27.80 -11.81
CA ARG A 16 -21.30 -27.46 -11.55
C ARG A 16 -21.68 -26.08 -12.08
N ALA A 17 -20.77 -25.11 -12.05
CA ALA A 17 -21.01 -23.76 -12.57
C ALA A 17 -21.33 -23.79 -14.08
N ARG A 18 -20.71 -24.72 -14.82
CA ARG A 18 -20.90 -24.90 -16.28
C ARG A 18 -22.22 -25.56 -16.67
N LEU A 19 -22.86 -26.31 -15.77
CA LEU A 19 -24.09 -27.06 -16.07
C LEU A 19 -25.36 -26.20 -16.09
N SER A 20 -25.29 -24.92 -15.72
CA SER A 20 -26.49 -24.09 -15.68
C SER A 20 -26.55 -23.08 -16.80
N ARG A 21 -27.78 -22.63 -17.07
CA ARG A 21 -28.09 -21.67 -18.12
C ARG A 21 -27.30 -20.37 -17.88
N PRO A 22 -26.36 -20.02 -18.76
CA PRO A 22 -25.59 -18.79 -18.66
C PRO A 22 -26.37 -17.61 -19.26
N ALA A 23 -26.03 -16.39 -18.84
CA ALA A 23 -26.44 -15.20 -19.55
C ALA A 23 -25.81 -15.17 -20.95
N ARG A 24 -26.51 -14.58 -21.91
CA ARG A 24 -26.03 -14.40 -23.29
C ARG A 24 -25.69 -12.95 -23.62
N ARG A 25 -26.07 -11.99 -22.78
CA ARG A 25 -25.81 -10.57 -22.97
C ARG A 25 -25.67 -9.86 -21.62
N PHE A 26 -25.12 -8.66 -21.69
CA PHE A 26 -25.08 -7.70 -20.59
C PHE A 26 -26.31 -6.80 -20.67
N THR A 27 -26.99 -6.59 -19.55
CA THR A 27 -28.08 -5.61 -19.42
C THR A 27 -27.53 -4.21 -19.09
N LEU A 28 -26.38 -4.17 -18.43
CA LEU A 28 -25.65 -2.95 -18.06
C LEU A 28 -24.18 -3.13 -18.45
N LEU A 29 -23.60 -2.10 -19.07
CA LEU A 29 -22.16 -1.97 -19.26
C LEU A 29 -21.69 -0.84 -18.35
N PRO A 30 -21.22 -1.15 -17.12
CA PRO A 30 -20.75 -0.10 -16.22
C PRO A 30 -19.46 0.50 -16.78
N GLU A 31 -19.32 1.81 -16.64
CA GLU A 31 -18.05 2.49 -16.91
C GLU A 31 -16.96 1.98 -15.95
N PRO A 32 -15.71 1.83 -16.41
CA PRO A 32 -14.62 1.38 -15.57
C PRO A 32 -14.41 2.36 -14.40
N GLY A 33 -14.43 1.81 -13.17
CA GLY A 33 -14.17 2.58 -11.95
C GLY A 33 -12.70 2.99 -11.80
N CYS A 34 -11.78 2.25 -12.42
CA CYS A 34 -10.35 2.50 -12.40
C CYS A 34 -9.71 2.10 -13.73
N LEU A 35 -8.77 2.91 -14.19
CA LEU A 35 -7.84 2.56 -15.24
C LEU A 35 -6.48 2.24 -14.62
N GLY A 36 -5.73 1.32 -15.23
CA GLY A 36 -4.38 0.99 -14.79
C GLY A 36 -3.37 2.02 -15.28
N LEU A 37 -2.08 1.69 -15.20
CA LEU A 37 -1.00 2.60 -15.55
C LEU A 37 -0.76 2.58 -17.08
N PRO A 38 -0.96 3.70 -17.81
CA PRO A 38 -0.78 3.74 -19.25
C PRO A 38 0.63 3.34 -19.69
N GLU A 39 1.65 3.68 -18.90
CA GLU A 39 3.03 3.27 -19.16
C GLU A 39 3.16 1.75 -19.19
N ARG A 40 2.60 1.03 -18.20
CA ARG A 40 2.58 -0.44 -18.18
C ARG A 40 1.88 -1.01 -19.41
N GLY A 41 0.77 -0.39 -19.82
CA GLY A 41 0.09 -0.74 -21.06
C GLY A 41 1.03 -0.65 -22.27
N ARG A 42 1.85 0.40 -22.38
CA ARG A 42 2.80 0.56 -23.50
C ARG A 42 3.85 -0.53 -23.51
N TRP A 43 4.39 -0.89 -22.36
CA TRP A 43 5.35 -1.98 -22.23
C TRP A 43 4.73 -3.33 -22.62
N LEU A 44 3.50 -3.62 -22.19
CA LEU A 44 2.79 -4.85 -22.57
C LEU A 44 2.57 -4.93 -24.08
N VAL A 45 2.16 -3.82 -24.71
CA VAL A 45 2.02 -3.72 -26.17
C VAL A 45 3.36 -3.93 -26.87
N ALA A 46 4.45 -3.37 -26.33
CA ALA A 46 5.80 -3.58 -26.83
C ALA A 46 6.37 -4.99 -26.55
N GLY A 47 5.64 -5.86 -25.85
CA GLY A 47 6.11 -7.20 -25.51
C GLY A 47 7.10 -7.25 -24.36
N THR A 48 7.17 -6.21 -23.53
CA THR A 48 8.05 -6.14 -22.37
C THR A 48 7.28 -6.42 -21.08
N HIS A 49 7.82 -7.32 -20.26
CA HIS A 49 7.20 -7.76 -19.02
C HIS A 49 8.15 -7.57 -17.83
N LEU A 50 7.62 -7.23 -16.66
CA LEU A 50 8.39 -7.26 -15.42
C LEU A 50 8.37 -8.68 -14.86
N VAL A 51 9.53 -9.29 -14.62
CA VAL A 51 9.68 -10.65 -14.09
C VAL A 51 10.67 -10.62 -12.94
N GLU A 52 10.20 -10.88 -11.71
CA GLU A 52 11.02 -10.84 -10.48
C GLU A 52 11.92 -9.57 -10.41
N GLY A 53 11.33 -8.41 -10.66
CA GLY A 53 12.02 -7.12 -10.62
C GLY A 53 12.88 -6.77 -11.85
N ARG A 54 12.89 -7.60 -12.90
CA ARG A 54 13.66 -7.39 -14.14
C ARG A 54 12.76 -7.23 -15.35
N LEU A 55 13.13 -6.35 -16.29
CA LEU A 55 12.40 -6.24 -17.56
C LEU A 55 12.86 -7.34 -18.52
N VAL A 56 11.91 -8.09 -19.06
CA VAL A 56 12.13 -9.21 -19.99
C VAL A 56 11.37 -8.93 -21.28
N GLN A 57 12.04 -9.06 -22.41
CA GLN A 57 11.42 -9.01 -23.73
C GLN A 57 10.82 -10.39 -24.06
N ALA A 58 9.49 -10.43 -24.20
CA ALA A 58 8.73 -11.59 -24.64
C ALA A 58 7.54 -11.15 -25.51
N PRO A 59 7.80 -10.71 -26.77
CA PRO A 59 6.75 -10.28 -27.70
C PRO A 59 5.70 -11.37 -27.95
N GLY A 60 4.42 -10.97 -28.03
CA GLY A 60 3.30 -11.89 -28.27
C GLY A 60 3.01 -12.90 -27.14
N THR A 61 3.80 -12.90 -26.07
CA THR A 61 3.66 -13.82 -24.95
C THR A 61 2.58 -13.31 -24.00
N ALA A 62 1.62 -14.17 -23.67
CA ALA A 62 0.56 -13.83 -22.74
C ALA A 62 1.09 -13.81 -21.29
N PRO A 63 0.50 -13.00 -20.38
CA PRO A 63 1.00 -12.83 -19.01
C PRO A 63 1.10 -14.13 -18.19
N TRP A 64 0.30 -15.14 -18.49
CA TRP A 64 0.31 -16.45 -17.81
C TRP A 64 1.23 -17.50 -18.46
N ASP A 65 1.93 -17.16 -19.54
CA ASP A 65 2.91 -18.02 -20.23
C ASP A 65 4.32 -17.41 -20.18
N LEU A 66 4.58 -16.47 -19.25
CA LEU A 66 5.83 -15.72 -19.21
C LEU A 66 7.04 -16.58 -18.82
N PRO A 67 8.10 -16.61 -19.64
CA PRO A 67 9.31 -17.38 -19.33
C PRO A 67 10.05 -16.77 -18.14
N GLY A 68 10.51 -17.62 -17.23
CA GLY A 68 11.28 -17.20 -16.05
C GLY A 68 10.45 -16.58 -14.92
N ALA A 69 9.13 -16.43 -15.09
CA ALA A 69 8.24 -15.97 -14.03
C ALA A 69 8.01 -17.05 -12.97
N GLY A 70 8.04 -16.65 -11.69
CA GLY A 70 7.73 -17.53 -10.57
C GLY A 70 6.26 -17.98 -10.58
N ALA A 71 5.97 -19.08 -9.87
CA ALA A 71 4.61 -19.64 -9.80
C ALA A 71 3.56 -18.66 -9.26
N ALA A 72 3.94 -17.81 -8.29
CA ALA A 72 3.07 -16.77 -7.75
C ALA A 72 2.72 -15.71 -8.81
N GLN A 73 3.72 -15.22 -9.54
CA GLN A 73 3.52 -14.24 -10.60
C GLN A 73 2.63 -14.79 -11.74
N LEU A 74 2.88 -16.03 -12.17
CA LEU A 74 2.05 -16.68 -13.18
C LEU A 74 0.61 -16.87 -12.67
N ALA A 75 0.42 -17.20 -11.39
CA ALA A 75 -0.91 -17.30 -10.79
C ALA A 75 -1.64 -15.94 -10.77
N ASP A 76 -0.96 -14.86 -10.38
CA ASP A 76 -1.50 -13.50 -10.31
C ASP A 76 -1.98 -12.99 -11.69
N ALA A 77 -1.34 -13.43 -12.78
CA ALA A 77 -1.77 -13.12 -14.14
C ALA A 77 -3.22 -13.55 -14.46
N HIS A 78 -3.73 -14.60 -13.78
CA HIS A 78 -5.11 -15.06 -13.92
C HIS A 78 -6.15 -14.17 -13.20
N GLY A 79 -5.68 -13.20 -12.41
CA GLY A 79 -6.50 -12.15 -11.80
C GLY A 79 -6.80 -10.98 -12.73
N PHE A 80 -6.21 -10.95 -13.94
CA PHE A 80 -6.44 -9.92 -14.98
C PHE A 80 -5.90 -8.52 -14.68
N GLY A 81 -4.94 -8.34 -13.76
CA GLY A 81 -4.34 -7.02 -13.47
C GLY A 81 -3.86 -6.25 -14.70
N TRP A 82 -3.29 -6.95 -15.68
CA TRP A 82 -2.84 -6.41 -16.96
C TRP A 82 -3.96 -5.76 -17.79
N LEU A 83 -5.23 -6.11 -17.57
CA LEU A 83 -6.36 -5.54 -18.32
C LEU A 83 -6.57 -4.07 -17.95
N ASP A 84 -6.37 -3.72 -16.68
CA ASP A 84 -6.48 -2.33 -16.22
C ASP A 84 -5.41 -1.48 -16.93
N ASP A 85 -4.17 -1.96 -17.00
CA ASP A 85 -3.04 -1.25 -17.61
C ASP A 85 -3.23 -1.04 -19.13
N LEU A 86 -3.74 -2.06 -19.85
CA LEU A 86 -4.06 -1.94 -21.28
C LEU A 86 -5.25 -1.00 -21.51
N ALA A 87 -6.27 -1.06 -20.66
CA ALA A 87 -7.41 -0.14 -20.72
C ALA A 87 -6.98 1.30 -20.44
N GLY A 88 -6.04 1.51 -19.51
CA GLY A 88 -5.48 2.82 -19.20
C GLY A 88 -4.66 3.43 -20.35
N LEU A 89 -3.96 2.62 -21.13
CA LEU A 89 -3.33 3.09 -22.36
C LEU A 89 -4.36 3.40 -23.45
N GLY A 90 -5.34 2.52 -23.64
CA GLY A 90 -6.54 2.78 -24.44
C GLY A 90 -6.33 2.94 -25.95
N ASP A 91 -5.10 2.88 -26.48
CA ASP A 91 -4.84 2.96 -27.92
C ASP A 91 -5.28 1.70 -28.69
N ARG A 92 -5.34 1.79 -30.02
CA ARG A 92 -5.85 0.68 -30.85
C ARG A 92 -5.07 -0.64 -30.63
N PRO A 93 -3.72 -0.64 -30.57
CA PRO A 93 -2.95 -1.84 -30.19
C PRO A 93 -3.30 -2.40 -28.81
N ALA A 94 -3.40 -1.56 -27.78
CA ALA A 94 -3.71 -1.97 -26.42
C ALA A 94 -5.10 -2.60 -26.31
N ARG A 95 -6.11 -1.99 -26.95
CA ARG A 95 -7.47 -2.54 -27.01
C ARG A 95 -7.50 -3.88 -27.72
N ALA A 96 -6.80 -4.02 -28.85
CA ALA A 96 -6.71 -5.30 -29.57
C ALA A 96 -6.03 -6.39 -28.71
N LEU A 97 -4.94 -6.06 -28.03
CA LEU A 97 -4.21 -6.98 -27.16
C LEU A 97 -5.04 -7.41 -25.95
N ALA A 98 -5.74 -6.47 -25.31
CA ALA A 98 -6.62 -6.74 -24.18
C ALA A 98 -7.72 -7.75 -24.53
N ARG A 99 -8.30 -7.59 -25.72
CA ARG A 99 -9.31 -8.51 -26.26
C ARG A 99 -8.70 -9.87 -26.58
N ASP A 100 -7.61 -9.91 -27.37
CA ASP A 100 -6.93 -11.16 -27.74
C ASP A 100 -6.62 -12.01 -26.51
N TRP A 101 -5.93 -11.43 -25.53
CA TRP A 101 -5.58 -12.13 -24.29
C TRP A 101 -6.82 -12.59 -23.52
N THR A 102 -7.85 -11.74 -23.38
CA THR A 102 -9.09 -12.13 -22.69
C THR A 102 -9.75 -13.35 -23.34
N PHE A 103 -9.91 -13.34 -24.66
CA PHE A 103 -10.60 -14.44 -25.35
C PHE A 103 -9.73 -15.70 -25.47
N ARG A 104 -8.40 -15.57 -25.60
CA ARG A 104 -7.47 -16.70 -25.47
C ARG A 104 -7.55 -17.34 -24.08
N TRP A 105 -7.63 -16.53 -23.03
CA TRP A 105 -7.80 -17.02 -21.66
C TRP A 105 -9.13 -17.78 -21.52
N ILE A 106 -10.24 -17.22 -22.02
CA ILE A 106 -11.56 -17.88 -21.96
C ILE A 106 -11.53 -19.21 -22.73
N ALA A 107 -10.91 -19.24 -23.91
CA ALA A 107 -10.78 -20.47 -24.70
C ALA A 107 -9.97 -21.56 -23.99
N ARG A 108 -8.84 -21.19 -23.37
CA ARG A 108 -7.92 -22.13 -22.71
C ARG A 108 -8.38 -22.56 -21.32
N PHE A 109 -8.75 -21.60 -20.47
CA PHE A 109 -9.00 -21.81 -19.04
C PHE A 109 -10.49 -21.70 -18.65
N GLY A 110 -11.34 -21.10 -19.49
CA GLY A 110 -12.75 -20.84 -19.17
C GLY A 110 -13.57 -22.10 -18.86
N ARG A 111 -13.09 -23.29 -19.25
CA ARG A 111 -13.72 -24.58 -18.92
C ARG A 111 -13.40 -25.12 -17.52
N GLY A 112 -12.62 -24.42 -16.70
CA GLY A 112 -12.20 -24.88 -15.37
C GLY A 112 -10.90 -25.68 -15.35
N ARG A 113 -10.15 -25.69 -16.46
CA ARG A 113 -8.86 -26.39 -16.55
C ARG A 113 -7.74 -25.40 -16.30
N GLY A 114 -6.70 -25.81 -15.59
CA GLY A 114 -5.48 -25.02 -15.36
C GLY A 114 -5.54 -24.05 -14.17
N PRO A 115 -4.46 -23.28 -13.95
CA PRO A 115 -4.38 -22.26 -12.91
C PRO A 115 -5.44 -21.14 -13.12
N GLY A 116 -5.82 -20.46 -12.04
CA GLY A 116 -6.74 -19.31 -12.09
C GLY A 116 -8.19 -19.55 -11.60
N TRP A 117 -8.54 -20.77 -11.22
CA TRP A 117 -9.84 -21.11 -10.61
C TRP A 117 -9.76 -21.23 -9.08
N THR A 118 -9.11 -20.26 -8.46
CA THR A 118 -9.25 -20.02 -7.01
C THR A 118 -10.27 -18.89 -6.80
N PRO A 119 -10.98 -18.83 -5.65
CA PRO A 119 -12.00 -17.82 -5.47
C PRO A 119 -11.44 -16.39 -5.45
N ALA A 120 -10.21 -16.18 -4.95
CA ALA A 120 -9.55 -14.87 -4.98
C ALA A 120 -9.27 -14.41 -6.42
N LEU A 121 -8.64 -15.24 -7.24
CA LEU A 121 -8.34 -14.90 -8.64
C LEU A 121 -9.61 -14.76 -9.49
N ALA A 122 -10.64 -15.58 -9.21
CA ALA A 122 -11.93 -15.48 -9.86
C ALA A 122 -12.68 -14.19 -9.51
N ALA A 123 -12.57 -13.71 -8.26
CA ALA A 123 -13.15 -12.44 -7.83
C ALA A 123 -12.51 -11.26 -8.57
N HIS A 124 -11.17 -11.17 -8.52
CA HIS A 124 -10.39 -10.18 -9.27
C HIS A 124 -10.77 -10.15 -10.76
N ARG A 125 -10.78 -11.33 -11.39
CA ARG A 125 -11.10 -11.45 -12.81
C ARG A 125 -12.53 -11.02 -13.13
N LEU A 126 -13.51 -11.45 -12.35
CA LEU A 126 -14.91 -11.08 -12.57
C LEU A 126 -15.10 -9.58 -12.40
N GLY A 127 -14.53 -8.96 -11.36
CA GLY A 127 -14.58 -7.52 -11.15
C GLY A 127 -14.02 -6.72 -12.33
N ARG A 128 -12.88 -7.16 -12.89
CA ARG A 128 -12.27 -6.54 -14.08
C ARG A 128 -13.05 -6.75 -15.36
N TRP A 129 -13.61 -7.95 -15.57
CA TRP A 129 -14.51 -8.18 -16.70
C TRP A 129 -15.76 -7.30 -16.64
N MET A 130 -16.32 -7.07 -15.45
CA MET A 130 -17.46 -6.16 -15.30
C MET A 130 -17.03 -4.72 -15.58
N SER A 131 -15.89 -4.28 -15.04
CA SER A 131 -15.41 -2.91 -15.20
C SER A 131 -15.01 -2.57 -16.66
N HIS A 132 -14.50 -3.55 -17.41
CA HIS A 132 -14.05 -3.37 -18.79
C HIS A 132 -14.97 -4.04 -19.82
N ALA A 133 -16.24 -4.29 -19.46
CA ALA A 133 -17.17 -5.03 -20.31
C ALA A 133 -17.38 -4.35 -21.67
N ALA A 134 -17.47 -3.01 -21.70
CA ALA A 134 -17.62 -2.24 -22.93
C ALA A 134 -16.44 -2.44 -23.90
N LEU A 135 -15.21 -2.29 -23.41
CA LEU A 135 -13.97 -2.54 -24.17
C LEU A 135 -13.93 -3.96 -24.74
N LEU A 136 -14.30 -4.95 -23.93
CA LEU A 136 -14.26 -6.36 -24.32
C LEU A 136 -15.40 -6.75 -25.27
N ALA A 137 -16.54 -6.08 -25.22
CA ALA A 137 -17.70 -6.35 -26.07
C ALA A 137 -17.68 -5.59 -27.42
N GLU A 138 -16.76 -4.64 -27.63
CA GLU A 138 -16.71 -3.75 -28.81
C GLU A 138 -16.80 -4.45 -30.18
N ALA A 139 -16.18 -5.63 -30.39
CA ALA A 139 -16.18 -6.31 -31.71
C ALA A 139 -17.46 -7.12 -32.04
N GLY A 140 -18.52 -7.01 -31.25
CA GLY A 140 -19.86 -7.47 -31.63
C GLY A 140 -20.46 -8.59 -30.77
N GLU A 141 -21.66 -9.04 -31.17
CA GLU A 141 -22.55 -9.89 -30.36
C GLU A 141 -21.93 -11.24 -29.93
N ARG A 142 -21.07 -11.83 -30.78
CA ARG A 142 -20.42 -13.12 -30.47
C ARG A 142 -19.48 -13.00 -29.27
N ASP A 143 -18.71 -11.93 -29.22
CA ASP A 143 -17.74 -11.66 -28.16
C ASP A 143 -18.48 -11.30 -26.87
N GLN A 144 -19.55 -10.49 -26.98
CA GLN A 144 -20.45 -10.21 -25.87
C GLN A 144 -21.06 -11.49 -25.27
N ALA A 145 -21.58 -12.40 -26.10
CA ALA A 145 -22.17 -13.65 -25.64
C ALA A 145 -21.14 -14.61 -25.04
N THR A 146 -19.90 -14.58 -25.55
CA THR A 146 -18.80 -15.39 -25.02
C THR A 146 -18.36 -14.88 -23.64
N LEU A 147 -18.19 -13.57 -23.50
CA LEU A 147 -17.86 -12.92 -22.24
C LEU A 147 -18.97 -13.09 -21.20
N ALA A 148 -20.24 -12.83 -21.55
CA ALA A 148 -21.38 -12.98 -20.65
C ALA A 148 -21.50 -14.42 -20.11
N ARG A 149 -21.24 -15.41 -20.97
CA ARG A 149 -21.19 -16.83 -20.58
C ARG A 149 -20.06 -17.11 -19.59
N ALA A 150 -18.86 -16.64 -19.87
CA ALA A 150 -17.70 -16.83 -18.99
C ALA A 150 -17.88 -16.13 -17.62
N ALA A 151 -18.41 -14.91 -17.63
CA ALA A 151 -18.74 -14.14 -16.43
C ALA A 151 -19.81 -14.84 -15.60
N SER A 152 -20.88 -15.35 -16.22
CA SER A 152 -21.92 -16.14 -15.55
C SER A 152 -21.35 -17.38 -14.85
N GLN A 153 -20.44 -18.11 -15.53
CA GLN A 153 -19.79 -19.28 -14.93
C GLN A 153 -18.91 -18.88 -13.73
N THR A 154 -18.18 -17.77 -13.85
CA THR A 154 -17.31 -17.27 -12.78
C THR A 154 -18.13 -16.81 -11.57
N LEU A 155 -19.22 -16.07 -11.78
CA LEU A 155 -20.18 -15.69 -10.72
C LEU A 155 -20.66 -16.92 -9.95
N ARG A 156 -21.12 -17.95 -10.67
CA ARG A 156 -21.68 -19.17 -10.05
C ARG A 156 -20.62 -20.01 -9.34
N PHE A 157 -19.38 -19.98 -9.82
CA PHE A 157 -18.26 -20.57 -9.10
C PHE A 157 -18.03 -19.83 -7.77
N LEU A 158 -17.98 -18.50 -7.80
CA LEU A 158 -17.79 -17.67 -6.61
C LEU A 158 -18.93 -17.85 -5.61
N GLU A 159 -20.19 -17.91 -6.06
CA GLU A 159 -21.36 -18.16 -5.21
C GLU A 159 -21.17 -19.41 -4.30
N ARG A 160 -20.50 -20.45 -4.82
CA ARG A 160 -20.23 -21.70 -4.08
C ARG A 160 -18.99 -21.66 -3.21
N ARG A 161 -18.07 -20.73 -3.45
CA ARG A 161 -16.69 -20.79 -2.92
C ARG A 161 -16.21 -19.50 -2.26
N TRP A 162 -16.98 -18.42 -2.26
CA TRP A 162 -16.59 -17.15 -1.64
C TRP A 162 -16.27 -17.32 -0.14
N THR A 163 -16.91 -18.27 0.55
CA THR A 163 -16.63 -18.56 1.97
C THR A 163 -15.24 -19.16 2.21
N SER A 164 -14.60 -19.74 1.20
CA SER A 164 -13.25 -20.32 1.36
C SER A 164 -12.11 -19.30 1.23
N VAL A 165 -12.39 -18.07 0.79
CA VAL A 165 -11.44 -16.95 0.92
C VAL A 165 -11.66 -16.21 2.24
N ARG A 166 -10.64 -15.50 2.70
CA ARG A 166 -10.64 -14.73 3.95
C ARG A 166 -10.24 -13.28 3.67
N GLY A 167 -10.55 -12.39 4.62
CA GLY A 167 -10.09 -11.02 4.57
C GLY A 167 -10.72 -10.22 3.41
N PRO A 168 -10.01 -9.20 2.89
CA PRO A 168 -10.49 -8.34 1.81
C PRO A 168 -10.93 -9.09 0.54
N ALA A 169 -10.27 -10.20 0.20
CA ALA A 169 -10.60 -11.01 -0.96
C ALA A 169 -12.04 -11.58 -0.92
N ARG A 170 -12.63 -11.73 0.27
CA ARG A 170 -14.01 -12.17 0.43
C ARG A 170 -15.00 -11.06 0.10
N ILE A 171 -14.71 -9.83 0.54
CA ILE A 171 -15.52 -8.65 0.20
C ILE A 171 -15.49 -8.41 -1.30
N GLU A 172 -14.32 -8.55 -1.92
CA GLU A 172 -14.19 -8.49 -3.37
C GLU A 172 -15.01 -9.56 -4.09
N ALA A 173 -14.98 -10.82 -3.61
CA ALA A 173 -15.79 -11.89 -4.20
C ALA A 173 -17.30 -11.58 -4.14
N LEU A 174 -17.78 -11.08 -3.00
CA LEU A 174 -19.18 -10.72 -2.81
C LEU A 174 -19.59 -9.50 -3.67
N SER A 175 -18.74 -8.47 -3.73
CA SER A 175 -18.95 -7.31 -4.61
C SER A 175 -18.96 -7.72 -6.09
N ALA A 176 -18.06 -8.61 -6.51
CA ALA A 176 -18.02 -9.13 -7.88
C ALA A 176 -19.28 -9.95 -8.23
N ILE A 177 -19.76 -10.81 -7.32
CA ILE A 177 -21.02 -11.56 -7.50
C ILE A 177 -22.19 -10.58 -7.64
N LEU A 178 -22.26 -9.57 -6.76
CA LEU A 178 -23.33 -8.58 -6.73
C LEU A 178 -23.37 -7.78 -8.04
N ARG A 179 -22.24 -7.20 -8.44
CA ARG A 179 -22.14 -6.37 -9.65
C ARG A 179 -22.42 -7.18 -10.91
N ALA A 180 -21.88 -8.39 -11.00
CA ALA A 180 -22.17 -9.27 -12.14
C ALA A 180 -23.64 -9.74 -12.15
N GLY A 181 -24.26 -9.94 -10.98
CA GLY A 181 -25.68 -10.27 -10.87
C GLY A 181 -26.61 -9.13 -11.31
N LEU A 182 -26.17 -7.87 -11.20
CA LEU A 182 -26.89 -6.70 -11.71
C LEU A 182 -26.68 -6.48 -13.22
N ALA A 183 -25.48 -6.81 -13.73
CA ALA A 183 -25.10 -6.52 -15.11
C ALA A 183 -25.41 -7.64 -16.12
N LEU A 184 -25.61 -8.89 -15.66
CA LEU A 184 -25.86 -10.05 -16.52
C LEU A 184 -27.34 -10.43 -16.52
N GLU A 185 -27.90 -10.60 -17.72
CA GLU A 185 -29.30 -11.03 -17.89
C GLU A 185 -29.59 -12.37 -17.18
N GLY A 186 -30.60 -12.37 -16.31
CA GLY A 186 -31.08 -13.58 -15.63
C GLY A 186 -30.24 -14.02 -14.43
N MET A 187 -29.34 -13.15 -13.93
CA MET A 187 -28.48 -13.41 -12.77
C MET A 187 -28.89 -12.61 -11.51
N GLU A 188 -30.00 -11.87 -11.57
CA GLU A 188 -30.46 -10.92 -10.55
C GLU A 188 -30.79 -11.60 -9.21
N ARG A 189 -31.13 -12.89 -9.24
CA ARG A 189 -31.39 -13.72 -8.05
C ARG A 189 -30.20 -13.82 -7.09
N HIS A 190 -28.98 -13.61 -7.59
CA HIS A 190 -27.76 -13.72 -6.79
C HIS A 190 -27.47 -12.44 -5.99
N VAL A 191 -28.13 -11.32 -6.32
CA VAL A 191 -27.83 -9.99 -5.78
C VAL A 191 -28.21 -9.87 -4.30
N THR A 192 -29.42 -10.26 -3.90
CA THR A 192 -29.90 -10.04 -2.52
C THR A 192 -29.05 -10.79 -1.50
N ALA A 193 -28.75 -12.07 -1.76
CA ALA A 193 -27.92 -12.87 -0.86
C ALA A 193 -26.48 -12.32 -0.76
N ALA A 194 -25.91 -11.88 -1.90
CA ALA A 194 -24.59 -11.28 -1.92
C ALA A 194 -24.56 -9.95 -1.15
N ALA A 195 -25.58 -9.09 -1.27
CA ALA A 195 -25.66 -7.81 -0.56
C ALA A 195 -25.73 -7.99 0.97
N VAL A 196 -26.53 -8.95 1.45
CA VAL A 196 -26.62 -9.27 2.88
C VAL A 196 -25.28 -9.82 3.41
N ALA A 197 -24.66 -10.74 2.66
CA ALA A 197 -23.36 -11.30 3.03
C ALA A 197 -22.26 -10.22 3.01
N LEU A 198 -22.30 -9.30 2.04
CA LEU A 198 -21.37 -8.19 1.93
C LEU A 198 -21.43 -7.28 3.16
N GLY A 199 -22.63 -6.95 3.64
CA GLY A 199 -22.80 -6.17 4.87
C GLY A 199 -22.18 -6.84 6.10
N ARG A 200 -22.42 -8.15 6.28
CA ARG A 200 -21.84 -8.91 7.41
C ARG A 200 -20.31 -8.97 7.33
N GLU A 201 -19.76 -9.17 6.14
CA GLU A 201 -18.32 -9.24 5.99
C GLU A 201 -17.67 -7.86 6.13
N ALA A 202 -18.32 -6.78 5.66
CA ALA A 202 -17.86 -5.42 5.89
C ALA A 202 -17.77 -5.09 7.38
N GLU A 203 -18.75 -5.48 8.18
CA GLU A 203 -18.73 -5.36 9.64
C GLU A 203 -17.63 -6.19 10.30
N ALA A 204 -17.35 -7.39 9.78
CA ALA A 204 -16.30 -8.26 10.31
C ALA A 204 -14.87 -7.77 9.97
N GLN A 205 -14.68 -7.11 8.82
CA GLN A 205 -13.36 -6.64 8.37
C GLN A 205 -13.02 -5.22 8.83
N VAL A 206 -14.04 -4.40 9.13
CA VAL A 206 -13.90 -2.99 9.51
C VAL A 206 -14.42 -2.80 10.91
N ASP A 207 -13.49 -2.59 11.85
CA ASP A 207 -13.83 -2.46 13.27
C ASP A 207 -14.66 -1.20 13.57
N ALA A 208 -15.03 -1.03 14.84
CA ALA A 208 -15.82 0.10 15.31
C ALA A 208 -15.12 1.47 15.11
N HIS A 209 -13.81 1.47 14.89
CA HIS A 209 -13.00 2.67 14.65
C HIS A 209 -12.68 2.89 13.16
N GLY A 210 -13.18 2.03 12.26
CA GLY A 210 -12.93 2.14 10.83
C GLY A 210 -11.57 1.60 10.38
N ALA A 211 -10.91 0.79 11.21
CA ALA A 211 -9.61 0.20 10.91
C ALA A 211 -9.73 -1.25 10.40
N VAL A 212 -8.73 -1.64 9.60
CA VAL A 212 -8.49 -3.03 9.17
C VAL A 212 -7.34 -3.64 9.97
N ALA A 213 -7.39 -4.96 10.18
CA ALA A 213 -6.42 -5.68 11.00
C ALA A 213 -4.97 -5.60 10.48
N SER A 214 -4.79 -5.49 9.16
CA SER A 214 -3.48 -5.35 8.51
C SER A 214 -2.80 -4.00 8.78
N ARG A 215 -3.55 -3.02 9.31
CA ARG A 215 -3.12 -1.63 9.44
C ARG A 215 -2.55 -1.02 8.15
N SER A 216 -2.89 -1.56 6.97
CA SER A 216 -2.41 -1.04 5.68
C SER A 216 -3.36 0.04 5.14
N PRO A 217 -2.90 1.29 4.96
CA PRO A 217 -3.72 2.34 4.35
C PRO A 217 -4.18 2.02 2.93
N GLU A 218 -3.33 1.35 2.13
CA GLU A 218 -3.68 0.91 0.77
C GLU A 218 -4.79 -0.14 0.79
N GLU A 219 -4.70 -1.14 1.68
CA GLU A 219 -5.74 -2.18 1.80
C GLU A 219 -7.09 -1.59 2.23
N LEU A 220 -7.09 -0.65 3.19
CA LEU A 220 -8.28 0.07 3.61
C LEU A 220 -8.90 0.86 2.45
N ALA A 221 -8.07 1.50 1.62
CA ALA A 221 -8.50 2.28 0.47
C ALA A 221 -9.09 1.40 -0.64
N GLU A 222 -8.45 0.27 -0.95
CA GLU A 222 -8.96 -0.72 -1.90
C GLU A 222 -10.28 -1.31 -1.43
N LEU A 223 -10.38 -1.66 -0.15
CA LEU A 223 -11.59 -2.15 0.47
C LEU A 223 -12.73 -1.12 0.38
N PHE A 224 -12.44 0.14 0.71
CA PHE A 224 -13.39 1.24 0.61
C PHE A 224 -13.91 1.42 -0.82
N ALA A 225 -13.03 1.40 -1.83
CA ALA A 225 -13.44 1.53 -3.21
C ALA A 225 -14.39 0.39 -3.64
N ILE A 226 -14.09 -0.86 -3.26
CA ILE A 226 -14.94 -2.02 -3.57
C ILE A 226 -16.32 -1.87 -2.92
N LEU A 227 -16.38 -1.41 -1.67
CA LEU A 227 -17.63 -1.17 -0.96
C LEU A 227 -18.43 -0.02 -1.57
N ALA A 228 -17.78 1.10 -1.90
CA ALA A 228 -18.44 2.25 -2.52
C ALA A 228 -18.98 1.93 -3.92
N GLU A 229 -18.23 1.16 -4.73
CA GLU A 229 -18.70 0.68 -6.03
C GLU A 229 -19.92 -0.24 -5.89
N ALA A 230 -19.92 -1.14 -4.90
CA ALA A 230 -21.06 -2.02 -4.63
C ALA A 230 -22.30 -1.24 -4.16
N GLU A 231 -22.11 -0.23 -3.30
CA GLU A 231 -23.18 0.67 -2.86
C GLU A 231 -23.78 1.43 -4.05
N ALA A 232 -22.93 2.06 -4.86
CA ALA A 232 -23.36 2.81 -6.04
C ALA A 232 -24.14 1.92 -7.03
N ALA A 233 -23.69 0.69 -7.25
CA ALA A 233 -24.38 -0.27 -8.11
C ALA A 233 -25.77 -0.68 -7.57
N LEU A 234 -25.88 -0.92 -6.25
CA LEU A 234 -27.18 -1.22 -5.63
C LEU A 234 -28.15 -0.04 -5.73
N VAL A 235 -27.68 1.17 -5.41
CA VAL A 235 -28.48 2.40 -5.48
C VAL A 235 -28.96 2.65 -6.90
N ALA A 236 -28.08 2.58 -7.90
CA ALA A 236 -28.44 2.75 -9.31
C ALA A 236 -29.47 1.73 -9.79
N ALA A 237 -29.46 0.51 -9.24
CA ALA A 237 -30.42 -0.54 -9.53
C ALA A 237 -31.71 -0.49 -8.69
N GLY A 238 -31.89 0.53 -7.83
CA GLY A 238 -33.05 0.62 -6.93
C GLY A 238 -33.11 -0.51 -5.89
N ARG A 239 -31.97 -1.10 -5.52
CA ARG A 239 -31.86 -2.20 -4.56
C ARG A 239 -31.42 -1.68 -3.19
N PRO A 240 -31.92 -2.27 -2.09
CA PRO A 240 -31.52 -1.85 -0.75
C PRO A 240 -30.04 -2.18 -0.48
N VAL A 241 -29.36 -1.24 0.18
CA VAL A 241 -28.00 -1.43 0.70
C VAL A 241 -28.11 -1.87 2.14
N ALA A 242 -27.38 -2.92 2.53
CA ALA A 242 -27.37 -3.38 3.91
C ALA A 242 -26.81 -2.29 4.85
N GLU A 243 -27.44 -2.09 6.01
CA GLU A 243 -27.01 -1.04 6.94
C GLU A 243 -25.56 -1.22 7.39
N ALA A 244 -25.15 -2.45 7.69
CA ALA A 244 -23.77 -2.77 8.07
C ALA A 244 -22.74 -2.39 6.99
N HIS A 245 -23.10 -2.48 5.69
CA HIS A 245 -22.26 -2.07 4.58
C HIS A 245 -22.11 -0.54 4.55
N ARG A 246 -23.23 0.20 4.63
CA ARG A 246 -23.23 1.67 4.67
C ARG A 246 -22.46 2.19 5.90
N ALA A 247 -22.70 1.61 7.07
CA ALA A 247 -22.02 1.95 8.31
C ALA A 247 -20.50 1.72 8.20
N ALA A 248 -20.05 0.64 7.56
CA ALA A 248 -18.62 0.41 7.32
C ALA A 248 -18.00 1.53 6.47
N ILE A 249 -18.64 1.92 5.35
CA ILE A 249 -18.18 3.05 4.53
C ILE A 249 -18.05 4.32 5.38
N HIS A 250 -19.08 4.64 6.18
CA HIS A 250 -19.08 5.83 7.04
C HIS A 250 -17.94 5.84 8.07
N ARG A 251 -17.56 4.67 8.61
CA ARG A 251 -16.41 4.56 9.53
C ARG A 251 -15.06 4.68 8.82
N ILE A 252 -14.93 4.15 7.60
CA ILE A 252 -13.66 4.16 6.86
C ILE A 252 -13.29 5.58 6.39
N VAL A 253 -14.25 6.37 5.90
CA VAL A 253 -13.98 7.69 5.29
C VAL A 253 -13.13 8.63 6.16
N PRO A 254 -13.44 8.89 7.45
CA PRO A 254 -12.61 9.75 8.28
C PRO A 254 -11.21 9.17 8.51
N VAL A 255 -11.09 7.85 8.66
CA VAL A 255 -9.80 7.16 8.82
C VAL A 255 -8.93 7.35 7.57
N LEU A 256 -9.47 7.10 6.38
CA LEU A 256 -8.73 7.32 5.12
C LEU A 256 -8.29 8.77 4.94
N ARG A 257 -9.15 9.75 5.27
CA ARG A 257 -8.77 11.18 5.23
C ARG A 257 -7.63 11.50 6.18
N ALA A 258 -7.60 10.88 7.36
CA ALA A 258 -6.53 11.05 8.33
C ALA A 258 -5.19 10.41 7.89
N LEU A 259 -5.25 9.31 7.11
CA LEU A 259 -4.09 8.57 6.60
C LEU A 259 -3.48 9.17 5.31
N ARG A 260 -4.08 10.23 4.77
CA ARG A 260 -3.58 10.94 3.59
C ARG A 260 -2.70 12.12 3.98
N HIS A 261 -1.61 12.27 3.23
CA HIS A 261 -0.81 13.49 3.22
C HIS A 261 -1.57 14.64 2.55
N SER A 262 -1.02 15.86 2.65
CA SER A 262 -1.62 17.06 2.04
C SER A 262 -1.71 17.01 0.51
N ASP A 263 -0.91 16.16 -0.13
CA ASP A 263 -0.95 15.92 -1.56
C ASP A 263 -1.99 14.86 -1.99
N GLY A 264 -2.68 14.27 -1.01
CA GLY A 264 -3.67 13.23 -1.23
C GLY A 264 -3.10 11.80 -1.24
N GLY A 265 -1.78 11.61 -1.28
CA GLY A 265 -1.15 10.28 -1.21
C GLY A 265 -1.31 9.63 0.17
N LEU A 266 -1.44 8.30 0.20
CA LEU A 266 -1.50 7.53 1.45
C LEU A 266 -0.12 7.34 2.07
N ALA A 267 -0.11 7.12 3.38
CA ALA A 267 1.09 6.67 4.09
C ALA A 267 1.50 5.26 3.67
N ARG A 268 2.80 5.04 3.43
CA ARG A 268 3.33 3.83 2.77
C ARG A 268 3.84 2.79 3.78
N PHE A 269 2.96 2.33 4.65
CA PHE A 269 3.27 1.38 5.74
C PHE A 269 2.60 0.03 5.55
N HIS A 270 3.16 -1.00 6.19
CA HIS A 270 2.61 -2.36 6.31
C HIS A 270 2.13 -2.96 4.97
N GLY A 271 3.01 -2.95 3.98
CA GLY A 271 2.75 -3.48 2.63
C GLY A 271 2.12 -2.48 1.66
N GLY A 272 1.62 -1.35 2.16
CA GLY A 272 0.90 -0.33 1.40
C GLY A 272 1.79 0.58 0.55
N GLY A 273 1.29 0.93 -0.63
CA GLY A 273 1.83 1.97 -1.52
C GLY A 273 1.27 3.38 -1.26
N ARG A 274 1.76 4.36 -2.03
CA ARG A 274 1.33 5.77 -1.95
C ARG A 274 0.05 6.03 -2.70
N THR A 275 -0.06 5.36 -3.84
CA THR A 275 -1.01 5.67 -4.90
C THR A 275 -2.43 5.50 -4.41
N VAL A 276 -3.16 6.60 -4.40
CA VAL A 276 -4.61 6.56 -4.28
C VAL A 276 -5.18 6.41 -5.67
N ALA A 277 -5.71 5.21 -5.96
CA ALA A 277 -6.36 4.97 -7.24
C ALA A 277 -7.49 5.98 -7.45
N GLU A 278 -7.69 6.44 -8.69
CA GLU A 278 -8.73 7.43 -9.04
C GLU A 278 -10.11 7.06 -8.48
N ARG A 279 -10.43 5.76 -8.47
CA ARG A 279 -11.65 5.20 -7.88
C ARG A 279 -11.86 5.60 -6.41
N VAL A 280 -10.79 5.67 -5.63
CA VAL A 280 -10.83 6.00 -4.20
C VAL A 280 -11.12 7.50 -4.03
N GLU A 281 -10.47 8.37 -4.80
CA GLU A 281 -10.75 9.82 -4.75
C GLU A 281 -12.19 10.10 -5.15
N ARG A 282 -12.67 9.48 -6.23
CA ARG A 282 -14.06 9.59 -6.69
C ARG A 282 -15.03 9.16 -5.60
N ALA A 283 -14.78 8.00 -4.98
CA ALA A 283 -15.61 7.49 -3.89
C ALA A 283 -15.57 8.39 -2.64
N LEU A 284 -14.41 8.96 -2.28
CA LEU A 284 -14.28 9.90 -1.16
C LEU A 284 -14.98 11.24 -1.42
N ALA A 285 -15.04 11.69 -2.68
CA ALA A 285 -15.71 12.91 -3.09
C ALA A 285 -17.24 12.75 -3.06
N THR A 286 -17.75 11.56 -3.40
CA THR A 286 -19.19 11.26 -3.36
C THR A 286 -19.67 10.84 -1.97
N ALA A 287 -18.76 10.46 -1.06
CA ALA A 287 -19.12 10.09 0.30
C ALA A 287 -19.65 11.32 1.06
N ALA A 288 -20.94 11.30 1.39
CA ALA A 288 -21.63 12.33 2.17
C ALA A 288 -21.27 12.28 3.68
N VAL A 289 -19.98 12.08 3.99
CA VAL A 289 -19.46 12.03 5.37
C VAL A 289 -18.65 13.31 5.64
N PRO A 290 -19.02 14.11 6.65
CA PRO A 290 -18.27 15.30 7.02
C PRO A 290 -16.81 14.99 7.32
N ALA A 291 -15.91 15.93 7.01
CA ALA A 291 -14.53 15.84 7.46
C ALA A 291 -14.50 16.16 8.96
N VAL A 292 -14.35 15.13 9.79
CA VAL A 292 -14.14 15.29 11.23
C VAL A 292 -12.64 15.21 11.51
N PRO A 293 -12.05 16.16 12.29
CA PRO A 293 -10.67 16.03 12.73
C PRO A 293 -10.51 14.72 13.51
N ALA A 294 -9.55 13.88 13.10
CA ALA A 294 -9.27 12.64 13.83
C ALA A 294 -8.73 12.95 15.23
N GLU A 295 -9.57 12.74 16.25
CA GLU A 295 -9.14 12.69 17.63
C GLU A 295 -8.43 11.35 17.88
N GLY A 296 -7.16 11.41 18.28
CA GLY A 296 -6.33 10.22 18.46
C GLY A 296 -5.64 9.68 17.19
N ALA A 297 -5.30 8.39 17.24
CA ALA A 297 -4.59 7.69 16.18
C ALA A 297 -5.58 7.00 15.23
N ALA A 298 -5.43 7.24 13.92
CA ALA A 298 -6.20 6.57 12.90
C ALA A 298 -5.48 5.27 12.52
N MET A 299 -6.04 4.10 12.82
CA MET A 299 -5.43 2.79 12.51
C MET A 299 -3.99 2.63 13.09
N GLY A 300 -3.73 3.29 14.22
CA GLY A 300 -2.41 3.32 14.85
C GLY A 300 -1.43 4.34 14.26
N PHE A 301 -1.89 5.23 13.37
CA PHE A 301 -1.08 6.32 12.83
C PHE A 301 -1.44 7.66 13.46
N LEU A 302 -0.43 8.45 13.81
CA LEU A 302 -0.60 9.82 14.31
C LEU A 302 -0.19 10.84 13.25
N ARG A 303 -0.94 11.93 13.19
CA ARG A 303 -0.72 13.02 12.23
C ARG A 303 -0.32 14.32 12.93
N LEU A 304 0.69 14.99 12.37
CA LEU A 304 0.97 16.42 12.56
C LEU A 304 0.65 17.15 11.26
N SER A 305 0.05 18.33 11.35
CA SER A 305 -0.25 19.16 10.19
C SER A 305 -0.22 20.63 10.60
N ALA A 306 0.57 21.43 9.90
CA ALA A 306 0.67 22.87 10.10
C ALA A 306 1.14 23.54 8.80
N GLY A 307 0.54 24.66 8.41
CA GLY A 307 0.84 25.32 7.14
C GLY A 307 0.81 24.35 5.95
N ARG A 308 1.94 24.26 5.23
CA ARG A 308 2.12 23.32 4.11
C ARG A 308 2.60 21.94 4.53
N THR A 309 3.00 21.72 5.77
CA THR A 309 3.69 20.50 6.19
C THR A 309 2.74 19.51 6.83
N SER A 310 2.78 18.26 6.37
CA SER A 310 2.05 17.13 6.94
C SER A 310 3.03 16.01 7.28
N VAL A 311 2.89 15.44 8.48
CA VAL A 311 3.68 14.31 8.97
C VAL A 311 2.74 13.20 9.41
N LEU A 312 3.03 11.97 8.99
CA LEU A 312 2.33 10.77 9.44
C LEU A 312 3.33 9.82 10.10
N VAL A 313 2.99 9.29 11.27
CA VAL A 313 3.87 8.46 12.10
C VAL A 313 3.21 7.14 12.44
N ASP A 314 3.93 6.03 12.26
CA ASP A 314 3.51 4.69 12.71
C ASP A 314 3.66 4.59 14.23
N ALA A 315 2.54 4.69 14.95
CA ALA A 315 2.49 4.89 16.40
C ALA A 315 1.83 3.74 17.15
N ALA A 316 1.79 2.53 16.58
CA ALA A 316 1.26 1.34 17.23
C ALA A 316 2.10 0.08 16.92
N ASP A 317 1.84 -0.98 17.67
CA ASP A 317 2.47 -2.29 17.47
C ASP A 317 2.30 -2.75 16.01
N PRO A 318 3.34 -3.28 15.35
CA PRO A 318 3.20 -3.83 14.03
C PRO A 318 2.06 -4.86 13.98
N PRO A 319 1.23 -4.85 12.92
CA PRO A 319 0.13 -5.79 12.78
C PRO A 319 0.67 -7.23 12.68
N ALA A 320 -0.22 -8.21 12.87
CA ALA A 320 0.11 -9.59 12.53
C ALA A 320 0.05 -9.80 11.00
N GLY A 321 0.66 -10.87 10.52
CA GLY A 321 0.54 -11.31 9.13
C GLY A 321 1.68 -10.91 8.19
N PRO A 322 1.54 -11.23 6.90
CA PRO A 322 2.67 -11.31 5.97
C PRO A 322 3.16 -9.95 5.46
N HIS A 323 2.39 -8.89 5.67
CA HIS A 323 2.67 -7.54 5.17
C HIS A 323 3.13 -6.57 6.27
N ALA A 324 3.22 -7.04 7.52
CA ALA A 324 3.70 -6.23 8.62
C ALA A 324 5.14 -5.73 8.38
N HIS A 325 5.42 -4.50 8.81
CA HIS A 325 6.72 -3.82 8.68
C HIS A 325 7.29 -3.52 10.07
N ALA A 326 8.62 -3.58 10.21
CA ALA A 326 9.35 -3.18 11.41
C ALA A 326 9.56 -1.65 11.41
N SER A 327 8.46 -0.93 11.17
CA SER A 327 8.38 0.52 10.94
C SER A 327 7.99 1.32 12.17
N THR A 328 7.92 0.70 13.35
CA THR A 328 7.46 1.37 14.58
C THR A 328 8.22 2.68 14.82
N LEU A 329 7.47 3.76 15.00
CA LEU A 329 7.89 5.16 15.13
C LEU A 329 8.51 5.80 13.89
N ALA A 330 8.54 5.11 12.74
CA ALA A 330 8.91 5.73 11.48
C ALA A 330 7.86 6.76 11.05
N PHE A 331 8.33 7.79 10.34
CA PHE A 331 7.45 8.83 9.82
C PHE A 331 7.66 9.06 8.33
N GLU A 332 6.64 9.64 7.73
CA GLU A 332 6.71 10.27 6.41
C GLU A 332 6.33 11.74 6.53
N MET A 333 6.95 12.60 5.72
CA MET A 333 6.70 14.03 5.67
C MET A 333 6.48 14.49 4.24
N SER A 334 5.45 15.32 4.04
CA SER A 334 5.22 16.07 2.81
C SER A 334 5.15 17.58 3.10
N SER A 335 5.52 18.39 2.11
CA SER A 335 5.28 19.83 2.08
C SER A 335 4.47 20.20 0.85
N GLY A 336 3.23 20.65 1.06
CA GLY A 336 2.24 20.86 0.01
C GLY A 336 2.02 19.56 -0.76
N ARG A 337 2.26 19.61 -2.07
CA ARG A 337 2.17 18.44 -2.95
C ARG A 337 3.47 17.63 -3.09
N ARG A 338 4.53 18.00 -2.37
CA ARG A 338 5.87 17.42 -2.57
C ARG A 338 6.26 16.52 -1.38
N PRO A 339 6.38 15.20 -1.55
CA PRO A 339 6.91 14.31 -0.52
C PRO A 339 8.39 14.65 -0.27
N VAL A 340 8.82 14.62 0.99
CA VAL A 340 10.19 14.97 1.40
C VAL A 340 10.88 13.78 2.05
N VAL A 341 10.40 13.37 3.22
CA VAL A 341 10.87 12.19 3.95
C VAL A 341 9.85 11.07 3.77
N VAL A 342 10.31 9.88 3.40
CA VAL A 342 9.48 8.70 3.12
C VAL A 342 10.06 7.46 3.79
N SER A 343 9.42 6.31 3.61
CA SER A 343 10.10 5.00 3.72
C SER A 343 10.45 4.45 2.33
N CYS A 344 11.26 3.39 2.26
CA CYS A 344 11.58 2.76 0.96
C CYS A 344 10.31 2.30 0.24
N GLY A 345 9.37 1.67 0.95
CA GLY A 345 8.14 1.09 0.41
C GLY A 345 8.12 -0.43 0.54
N SER A 346 7.01 -1.06 0.15
CA SER A 346 6.77 -2.48 0.47
C SER A 346 7.68 -3.47 -0.26
N GLY A 347 8.24 -3.10 -1.42
CA GLY A 347 9.09 -4.00 -2.21
C GLY A 347 8.36 -5.21 -2.83
N ARG A 348 7.08 -5.46 -2.47
CA ARG A 348 6.31 -6.64 -2.89
C ARG A 348 6.24 -6.83 -4.40
N ALA A 349 6.17 -5.74 -5.17
CA ALA A 349 6.03 -5.79 -6.62
C ALA A 349 7.30 -6.24 -7.36
N TRP A 350 8.46 -6.31 -6.68
CA TRP A 350 9.76 -6.63 -7.30
C TRP A 350 10.35 -7.95 -6.81
N GLY A 351 9.57 -8.79 -6.13
CA GLY A 351 9.99 -10.13 -5.71
C GLY A 351 10.21 -10.25 -4.18
N THR A 352 10.52 -11.47 -3.75
CA THR A 352 10.56 -11.85 -2.34
C THR A 352 11.69 -11.18 -1.55
N GLU A 353 12.85 -10.96 -2.18
CA GLU A 353 13.99 -10.27 -1.57
C GLU A 353 13.67 -8.81 -1.29
N TRP A 354 13.13 -8.10 -2.28
CA TRP A 354 12.66 -6.72 -2.13
C TRP A 354 11.56 -6.60 -1.07
N HIS A 355 10.60 -7.54 -1.07
CA HIS A 355 9.55 -7.59 -0.05
C HIS A 355 10.14 -7.77 1.35
N ARG A 356 11.11 -8.67 1.53
CA ARG A 356 11.79 -8.88 2.82
C ARG A 356 12.55 -7.64 3.26
N ALA A 357 13.32 -7.01 2.37
CA ALA A 357 14.09 -5.82 2.67
C ALA A 357 13.20 -4.62 3.03
N GLY A 358 12.10 -4.41 2.29
CA GLY A 358 11.16 -3.32 2.52
C GLY A 358 10.43 -3.36 3.87
N ARG A 359 10.43 -4.52 4.54
CA ARG A 359 9.81 -4.74 5.85
C ARG A 359 10.77 -4.53 7.03
N ALA A 360 12.06 -4.41 6.78
CA ALA A 360 13.08 -4.27 7.82
C ALA A 360 13.22 -2.81 8.29
N THR A 361 13.60 -2.60 9.55
CA THR A 361 13.77 -1.24 10.12
C THR A 361 14.69 -0.32 9.30
N PRO A 362 15.80 -0.80 8.68
CA PRO A 362 16.66 0.04 7.84
C PRO A 362 16.00 0.60 6.56
N SER A 363 14.79 0.14 6.21
CA SER A 363 14.00 0.64 5.08
C SER A 363 13.00 1.73 5.50
N HIS A 364 13.06 2.18 6.75
CA HIS A 364 12.14 3.14 7.34
C HIS A 364 12.88 4.33 7.94
N SER A 365 12.23 5.50 7.91
CA SER A 365 12.78 6.74 8.48
C SER A 365 12.64 6.77 10.00
N THR A 366 13.46 5.98 10.68
CA THR A 366 13.49 5.80 12.13
C THR A 366 14.90 5.47 12.63
N LEU A 367 15.09 5.46 13.95
CA LEU A 367 16.30 4.97 14.60
C LEU A 367 16.37 3.44 14.49
N ALA A 368 17.55 2.89 14.23
CA ALA A 368 17.79 1.46 14.22
C ALA A 368 19.08 1.11 14.98
N ILE A 369 19.08 -0.06 15.62
CA ILE A 369 20.32 -0.77 15.99
C ILE A 369 20.85 -1.46 14.72
N GLU A 370 22.12 -1.25 14.39
CA GLU A 370 22.69 -1.87 13.18
C GLU A 370 22.66 -3.40 13.28
N GLY A 371 22.16 -4.05 12.22
CA GLY A 371 21.97 -5.50 12.19
C GLY A 371 20.69 -6.02 12.86
N PHE A 372 19.91 -5.16 13.56
CA PHE A 372 18.74 -5.61 14.33
C PHE A 372 17.50 -4.74 14.10
N SER A 373 16.50 -5.30 13.40
CA SER A 373 15.18 -4.68 13.28
C SER A 373 14.41 -4.68 14.59
N SER A 374 13.58 -3.64 14.81
CA SER A 374 12.71 -3.49 15.98
C SER A 374 11.62 -4.56 16.06
N SER A 375 11.29 -5.18 14.93
CA SER A 375 10.45 -6.37 14.79
C SER A 375 11.11 -7.33 13.81
N ARG A 376 11.01 -8.64 14.06
CA ARG A 376 11.76 -9.66 13.31
C ARG A 376 10.84 -10.69 12.66
N LEU A 377 11.22 -11.06 11.45
CA LEU A 377 10.61 -12.14 10.70
C LEU A 377 11.02 -13.48 11.29
N GLY A 378 10.08 -14.43 11.31
CA GLY A 378 10.40 -15.82 11.60
C GLY A 378 11.26 -16.46 10.52
N ARG A 379 11.68 -17.71 10.74
CA ARG A 379 12.54 -18.46 9.82
C ARG A 379 11.96 -18.62 8.40
N SER A 380 10.63 -18.66 8.26
CA SER A 380 9.97 -18.71 6.95
C SER A 380 10.09 -17.40 6.17
N GLY A 381 10.35 -16.27 6.85
CA GLY A 381 10.36 -14.93 6.26
C GLY A 381 8.97 -14.39 5.92
N GLU A 382 7.90 -15.11 6.23
CA GLU A 382 6.53 -14.71 5.91
C GLU A 382 5.97 -13.79 6.99
N GLU A 383 5.94 -14.22 8.24
CA GLU A 383 5.33 -13.47 9.34
C GLU A 383 6.37 -12.95 10.35
N MET A 384 5.98 -11.90 11.08
CA MET A 384 6.76 -11.40 12.21
C MET A 384 6.49 -12.26 13.44
N THR A 385 7.53 -12.91 13.96
CA THR A 385 7.46 -13.70 15.19
C THR A 385 7.76 -12.87 16.42
N GLU A 386 8.48 -11.76 16.26
CA GLU A 386 8.83 -10.85 17.35
C GLU A 386 8.46 -9.44 16.90
N ARG A 387 7.58 -8.78 17.65
CA ARG A 387 7.04 -7.46 17.28
C ARG A 387 7.36 -6.45 18.36
N ALA A 388 7.76 -5.26 17.95
CA ALA A 388 7.90 -4.14 18.86
C ALA A 388 6.57 -3.84 19.54
N ARG A 389 6.63 -3.56 20.85
CA ARG A 389 5.49 -3.06 21.62
C ARG A 389 5.64 -1.56 21.82
N VAL A 390 4.64 -0.79 21.39
CA VAL A 390 4.51 0.63 21.70
C VAL A 390 4.03 0.76 23.14
N LEU A 391 4.83 1.46 23.94
CA LEU A 391 4.58 1.67 25.36
C LEU A 391 3.76 2.95 25.60
N SER A 392 3.97 3.97 24.77
CA SER A 392 3.22 5.21 24.84
C SER A 392 3.21 5.93 23.49
N ALA A 393 2.10 6.61 23.21
CA ALA A 393 1.97 7.52 22.07
C ALA A 393 1.04 8.66 22.44
N HIS A 394 1.59 9.87 22.60
CA HIS A 394 0.85 11.06 23.01
C HIS A 394 1.01 12.19 22.01
N ARG A 395 -0.07 12.96 21.85
CA ARG A 395 -0.11 14.19 21.07
C ARG A 395 -0.47 15.35 21.98
N GLN A 396 0.36 16.39 22.00
CA GLN A 396 0.13 17.61 22.76
C GLN A 396 0.17 18.82 21.83
N ARG A 397 -0.75 19.76 22.03
CA ARG A 397 -0.73 21.07 21.36
C ARG A 397 -0.28 22.12 22.36
N GLY A 398 0.60 23.02 21.94
CA GLY A 398 1.07 24.14 22.74
C GLY A 398 1.43 25.34 21.87
N ALA A 399 1.91 26.42 22.50
CA ALA A 399 2.29 27.65 21.80
C ALA A 399 3.42 27.42 20.77
N ALA A 400 4.36 26.51 21.07
CA ALA A 400 5.48 26.17 20.19
C ALA A 400 5.08 25.26 19.01
N GLY A 401 3.82 24.81 18.94
CA GLY A 401 3.34 23.91 17.88
C GLY A 401 2.68 22.64 18.41
N THR A 402 2.62 21.62 17.57
CA THR A 402 2.07 20.31 17.95
C THR A 402 3.21 19.30 18.12
N GLN A 403 3.25 18.66 19.28
CA GLN A 403 4.25 17.68 19.66
C GLN A 403 3.66 16.25 19.65
N LEU A 404 4.45 15.29 19.18
CA LEU A 404 4.25 13.86 19.43
C LEU A 404 5.37 13.33 20.32
N SER A 405 5.02 12.53 21.32
CA SER A 405 5.95 11.78 22.16
C SER A 405 5.60 10.30 22.12
N LEU A 406 6.53 9.48 21.65
CA LEU A 406 6.29 8.11 21.23
C LEU A 406 7.38 7.20 21.82
N VAL A 407 7.02 6.02 22.32
CA VAL A 407 7.97 5.08 22.94
C VAL A 407 7.65 3.65 22.53
N HIS A 408 8.66 2.87 22.15
CA HIS A 408 8.52 1.42 21.93
C HIS A 408 9.68 0.60 22.52
N ALA A 409 9.37 -0.64 22.90
CA ALA A 409 10.29 -1.58 23.56
C ALA A 409 10.86 -2.64 22.59
N GLY A 410 11.09 -2.28 21.32
CA GLY A 410 11.46 -3.24 20.27
C GLY A 410 12.78 -3.99 20.50
N TRP A 411 13.65 -3.44 21.35
CA TRP A 411 14.94 -4.03 21.70
C TRP A 411 15.10 -4.31 23.20
N ALA A 412 14.03 -4.21 23.99
CA ALA A 412 14.10 -4.39 25.44
C ALA A 412 14.53 -5.82 25.81
N GLU A 413 14.03 -6.83 25.09
CA GLU A 413 14.34 -8.25 25.35
C GLU A 413 15.72 -8.68 24.84
N THR A 414 16.20 -8.05 23.76
CA THR A 414 17.48 -8.42 23.12
C THR A 414 18.65 -7.59 23.64
N HIS A 415 18.50 -6.27 23.69
CA HIS A 415 19.56 -5.33 24.02
C HIS A 415 19.33 -4.60 25.35
N GLY A 416 18.14 -4.73 25.96
CA GLY A 416 17.80 -3.94 27.14
C GLY A 416 17.53 -2.47 26.80
N LEU A 417 17.04 -2.19 25.59
CA LEU A 417 16.90 -0.82 25.09
C LEU A 417 15.47 -0.51 24.66
N THR A 418 15.00 0.64 25.14
CA THR A 418 13.71 1.24 24.76
C THR A 418 13.99 2.51 23.93
N HIS A 419 13.24 2.68 22.85
CA HIS A 419 13.39 3.82 21.95
C HIS A 419 12.25 4.81 22.16
N ARG A 420 12.61 6.06 22.39
CA ARG A 420 11.72 7.22 22.48
C ARG A 420 11.98 8.15 21.30
N ARG A 421 10.92 8.54 20.62
CA ARG A 421 10.92 9.58 19.59
C ARG A 421 10.02 10.73 20.00
N GLU A 422 10.55 11.93 19.90
CA GLU A 422 9.79 13.17 20.05
C GLU A 422 9.84 13.94 18.74
N LEU A 423 8.70 14.48 18.30
CA LEU A 423 8.56 15.29 17.10
C LEU A 423 7.79 16.56 17.46
N LEU A 424 8.27 17.72 17.04
CA LEU A 424 7.60 19.01 17.22
C LEU A 424 7.48 19.71 15.86
N LEU A 425 6.23 19.91 15.42
CA LEU A 425 5.94 20.69 14.21
C LEU A 425 5.54 22.11 14.62
N ALA A 426 6.30 23.10 14.14
CA ALA A 426 6.03 24.51 14.39
C ALA A 426 4.65 24.95 13.85
N PRO A 427 4.00 25.97 14.43
CA PRO A 427 2.63 26.38 14.05
C PRO A 427 2.49 26.83 12.59
N ASP A 428 3.56 27.37 12.00
CA ASP A 428 3.63 27.80 10.60
C ASP A 428 3.97 26.65 9.63
N GLY A 429 4.31 25.47 10.15
CA GLY A 429 4.77 24.32 9.39
C GLY A 429 6.13 24.49 8.71
N ARG A 430 6.95 25.48 9.11
CA ARG A 430 8.25 25.76 8.47
C ARG A 430 9.41 25.02 9.13
N SER A 431 9.19 24.42 10.30
CA SER A 431 10.20 23.62 11.01
C SER A 431 9.58 22.37 11.64
N LEU A 432 10.24 21.23 11.42
CA LEU A 432 10.02 19.98 12.13
C LEU A 432 11.30 19.64 12.91
N SER A 433 11.23 19.69 14.23
CA SER A 433 12.31 19.24 15.11
C SER A 433 12.01 17.85 15.65
N GLY A 434 13.04 17.05 15.86
CA GLY A 434 12.91 15.73 16.45
C GLY A 434 14.06 15.37 17.40
N SER A 435 13.78 14.44 18.30
CA SER A 435 14.76 13.86 19.22
C SER A 435 14.51 12.36 19.31
N ASP A 436 15.54 11.58 19.03
CA ASP A 436 15.53 10.13 19.15
C ASP A 436 16.46 9.71 20.30
N THR A 437 15.89 9.03 21.30
CA THR A 437 16.61 8.55 22.48
C THR A 437 16.48 7.04 22.56
N LEU A 438 17.60 6.34 22.71
CA LEU A 438 17.65 4.91 23.01
C LEU A 438 18.23 4.74 24.41
N ALA A 439 17.48 4.15 25.34
CA ALA A 439 17.88 4.07 26.74
C ALA A 439 17.41 2.78 27.43
N ALA A 440 18.17 2.36 28.44
CA ALA A 440 17.76 1.33 29.39
C ALA A 440 17.01 1.98 30.57
N LEU A 441 15.69 1.80 30.63
CA LEU A 441 14.81 2.52 31.57
C LEU A 441 14.66 1.78 32.91
N THR A 442 14.74 0.45 32.89
CA THR A 442 14.56 -0.41 34.07
C THR A 442 15.87 -1.06 34.54
N PRO A 443 15.99 -1.49 35.82
CA PRO A 443 17.16 -2.24 36.28
C PRO A 443 17.44 -3.52 35.47
N ALA A 444 16.39 -4.21 35.03
CA ALA A 444 16.51 -5.42 34.21
C ALA A 444 17.07 -5.12 32.82
N GLU A 445 16.61 -4.03 32.20
CA GLU A 445 17.15 -3.53 30.93
C GLU A 445 18.62 -3.11 31.07
N LYS A 446 18.98 -2.38 32.14
CA LYS A 446 20.38 -1.98 32.40
C LYS A 446 21.30 -3.20 32.52
N LYS A 447 20.91 -4.19 33.32
CA LYS A 447 21.67 -5.45 33.47
C LYS A 447 21.86 -6.17 32.13
N ARG A 448 20.85 -6.18 31.27
CA ARG A 448 20.93 -6.79 29.94
C ARG A 448 21.87 -6.00 29.03
N LEU A 449 21.74 -4.67 29.02
CA LEU A 449 22.59 -3.78 28.24
C LEU A 449 24.07 -3.92 28.65
N ASP A 450 24.37 -3.98 29.95
CA ASP A 450 25.73 -4.19 30.46
C ASP A 450 26.34 -5.49 29.91
N ALA A 451 25.55 -6.57 29.85
CA ALA A 451 25.99 -7.84 29.29
C ALA A 451 26.29 -7.75 27.78
N VAL A 452 25.48 -7.00 27.03
CA VAL A 452 25.66 -6.76 25.60
C VAL A 452 26.91 -5.90 25.35
N LEU A 453 27.07 -4.79 26.09
CA LEU A 453 28.23 -3.90 25.99
C LEU A 453 29.54 -4.62 26.35
N LYS A 454 29.52 -5.47 27.39
CA LYS A 454 30.66 -6.32 27.75
C LYS A 454 31.03 -7.28 26.60
N SER A 455 30.03 -7.83 25.92
CA SER A 455 30.23 -8.72 24.76
C SER A 455 30.75 -7.97 23.53
N ALA A 456 30.42 -6.68 23.38
CA ALA A 456 30.91 -5.81 22.31
C ALA A 456 32.37 -5.34 22.50
N ARG A 457 33.06 -5.77 23.58
CA ARG A 457 34.50 -5.52 23.83
C ARG A 457 34.93 -4.06 23.65
N GLY A 458 34.10 -3.12 24.11
CA GLY A 458 34.38 -1.67 24.06
C GLY A 458 34.04 -0.98 22.74
N GLN A 459 33.53 -1.71 21.73
CA GLN A 459 33.06 -1.10 20.47
C GLN A 459 31.70 -0.41 20.60
N GLY A 460 30.96 -0.68 21.69
CA GLY A 460 29.61 -0.19 21.88
C GLY A 460 28.58 -0.83 20.94
N ILE A 461 27.38 -0.27 20.92
CA ILE A 461 26.30 -0.69 20.00
C ILE A 461 26.17 0.38 18.91
N CYS A 462 26.34 -0.02 17.66
CA CYS A 462 26.20 0.89 16.51
C CYS A 462 24.73 1.20 16.24
N LEU A 463 24.43 2.49 16.14
CA LEU A 463 23.10 3.03 15.88
C LEU A 463 23.12 3.81 14.57
N ALA A 464 22.01 3.74 13.85
CA ALA A 464 21.82 4.56 12.66
C ALA A 464 20.39 5.08 12.59
N LEU A 465 20.24 6.40 12.66
CA LEU A 465 19.00 7.13 12.47
C LEU A 465 18.90 7.57 11.01
N ARG A 466 17.89 7.04 10.31
CA ARG A 466 17.73 7.19 8.86
C ARG A 466 16.57 8.12 8.51
N PHE A 467 16.74 8.85 7.42
CA PHE A 467 15.69 9.63 6.75
C PHE A 467 15.79 9.37 5.24
N HIS A 468 14.94 8.48 4.73
CA HIS A 468 14.87 8.20 3.30
C HIS A 468 14.21 9.38 2.59
N LEU A 469 14.86 9.89 1.55
CA LEU A 469 14.35 11.02 0.79
C LEU A 469 13.53 10.52 -0.40
N HIS A 470 12.44 11.21 -0.71
CA HIS A 470 11.70 10.96 -1.93
C HIS A 470 12.61 11.13 -3.16
N ALA A 471 12.40 10.32 -4.20
CA ALA A 471 13.31 10.26 -5.36
C ALA A 471 13.40 11.56 -6.18
N ASP A 472 12.46 12.49 -5.99
CA ASP A 472 12.47 13.81 -6.64
C ASP A 472 13.16 14.89 -5.78
N VAL A 473 13.62 14.55 -4.57
CA VAL A 473 14.33 15.49 -3.69
C VAL A 473 15.80 15.53 -4.08
N ARG A 474 16.28 16.71 -4.46
CA ARG A 474 17.71 16.94 -4.69
C ARG A 474 18.39 17.24 -3.36
N ALA A 475 19.32 16.38 -2.95
CA ALA A 475 20.03 16.50 -1.68
C ALA A 475 21.55 16.62 -1.84
N SER A 476 22.15 17.53 -1.09
CA SER A 476 23.58 17.80 -1.05
C SER A 476 24.05 18.04 0.38
N LEU A 477 25.20 17.44 0.74
CA LEU A 477 25.86 17.70 2.01
C LEU A 477 26.42 19.12 2.01
N GLU A 478 26.25 19.86 3.11
CA GLU A 478 26.87 21.17 3.29
C GLU A 478 28.41 21.03 3.38
N PRO A 479 29.20 22.04 2.96
CA PRO A 479 30.67 21.95 2.97
C PRO A 479 31.27 21.63 4.35
N ALA A 480 30.65 22.12 5.42
CA ALA A 480 31.08 21.85 6.79
C ALA A 480 30.72 20.43 7.29
N GLY A 481 29.93 19.66 6.53
CA GLY A 481 29.49 18.31 6.91
C GLY A 481 28.49 18.27 8.08
N LEU A 482 27.96 19.41 8.50
CA LEU A 482 27.05 19.55 9.65
C LEU A 482 25.57 19.69 9.27
N GLY A 483 25.25 19.59 7.98
CA GLY A 483 23.88 19.67 7.49
C GLY A 483 23.71 19.15 6.07
N VAL A 484 22.45 18.97 5.67
CA VAL A 484 22.07 18.58 4.31
C VAL A 484 21.07 19.59 3.78
N GLY A 485 21.39 20.19 2.64
CA GLY A 485 20.45 21.00 1.88
C GLY A 485 19.56 20.12 1.01
N LEU A 486 18.25 20.36 1.06
CA LEU A 486 17.24 19.69 0.24
C LEU A 486 16.53 20.71 -0.64
N THR A 487 16.39 20.41 -1.93
CA THR A 487 15.59 21.20 -2.87
C THR A 487 14.48 20.34 -3.44
N LEU A 488 13.24 20.79 -3.27
CA LEU A 488 12.05 20.13 -3.79
C LEU A 488 11.77 20.59 -5.23
N ALA A 489 11.02 19.79 -6.00
CA ALA A 489 10.61 20.15 -7.36
C ALA A 489 9.77 21.45 -7.42
N SER A 490 9.13 21.83 -6.32
CA SER A 490 8.41 23.11 -6.19
C SER A 490 9.34 24.33 -6.06
N GLY A 491 10.66 24.13 -5.91
CA GLY A 491 11.65 25.16 -5.61
C GLY A 491 11.81 25.44 -4.11
N GLU A 492 11.00 24.82 -3.25
CA GLU A 492 11.15 24.93 -1.79
C GLU A 492 12.48 24.32 -1.32
N ARG A 493 13.18 25.05 -0.44
CA ARG A 493 14.47 24.63 0.11
C ARG A 493 14.36 24.34 1.61
N TRP A 494 14.88 23.19 2.03
CA TRP A 494 14.99 22.79 3.42
C TRP A 494 16.43 22.54 3.80
N THR A 495 16.75 22.73 5.08
CA THR A 495 18.03 22.37 5.67
C THR A 495 17.79 21.39 6.80
N PHE A 496 18.48 20.25 6.72
CA PHE A 496 18.59 19.28 7.81
C PHE A 496 19.82 19.61 8.67
N ARG A 497 19.65 19.69 9.99
CA ARG A 497 20.73 19.81 10.98
C ARG A 497 20.54 18.79 12.09
N PHE A 498 21.62 18.50 12.81
CA PHE A 498 21.58 17.58 13.95
C PHE A 498 22.44 18.09 15.10
N GLU A 499 22.15 17.56 16.29
CA GLU A 499 22.85 17.80 17.53
C GLU A 499 23.15 16.46 18.22
N GLY A 500 24.26 16.40 18.95
CA GLY A 500 24.73 15.20 19.65
C GLY A 500 25.91 14.51 18.97
N ALA A 501 26.41 13.45 19.60
CA ALA A 501 27.57 12.70 19.14
C ALA A 501 27.20 11.71 18.03
N ALA A 502 26.97 12.24 16.82
CA ALA A 502 26.69 11.46 15.62
C ALA A 502 27.52 11.94 14.42
N ARG A 503 27.76 11.04 13.47
CA ARG A 503 28.37 11.34 12.18
C ARG A 503 27.29 11.38 11.12
N LEU A 504 27.16 12.51 10.45
CA LEU A 504 26.22 12.71 9.35
C LEU A 504 26.80 12.19 8.03
N THR A 505 25.97 11.48 7.27
CA THR A 505 26.27 11.00 5.92
C THR A 505 25.04 11.12 5.02
N LEU A 506 25.29 11.15 3.71
CA LEU A 506 24.25 11.13 2.69
C LEU A 506 24.48 9.88 1.83
N ASP A 507 23.76 8.82 2.15
CA ASP A 507 23.98 7.48 1.61
C ASP A 507 22.99 7.18 0.46
N PRO A 508 23.31 6.23 -0.45
CA PRO A 508 22.35 5.73 -1.42
C PRO A 508 21.12 5.12 -0.75
N SER A 509 19.98 5.25 -1.40
CA SER A 509 18.72 4.64 -0.97
C SER A 509 17.85 4.30 -2.18
N VAL A 510 16.66 3.76 -1.92
CA VAL A 510 15.74 3.27 -2.95
C VAL A 510 14.30 3.67 -2.64
N TYR A 511 13.58 4.05 -3.68
CA TYR A 511 12.17 4.38 -3.63
C TYR A 511 11.37 3.33 -4.41
N LEU A 512 10.56 2.55 -3.68
CA LEU A 512 9.79 1.40 -4.14
C LEU A 512 8.31 1.77 -4.24
N ASP A 513 7.89 2.27 -5.40
CA ASP A 513 6.50 2.66 -5.66
C ASP A 513 5.94 1.95 -6.89
N ARG A 514 4.75 1.35 -6.73
CA ARG A 514 4.07 0.59 -7.77
C ARG A 514 3.61 1.46 -8.93
N ALA A 515 3.60 2.79 -8.78
CA ALA A 515 3.42 3.71 -9.90
C ALA A 515 4.54 3.57 -10.95
N HIS A 516 5.71 3.05 -10.56
CA HIS A 516 6.84 2.82 -11.45
C HIS A 516 7.08 1.33 -11.69
N MET A 517 7.67 1.00 -12.84
CA MET A 517 8.04 -0.37 -13.18
C MET A 517 9.29 -0.85 -12.45
N LEU A 518 10.26 0.04 -12.27
CA LEU A 518 11.53 -0.27 -11.64
C LEU A 518 11.70 0.54 -10.34
N PRO A 519 12.43 -0.01 -9.35
CA PRO A 519 12.87 0.76 -8.20
C PRO A 519 13.61 2.02 -8.62
N ARG A 520 13.32 3.16 -8.00
CA ARG A 520 14.02 4.42 -8.27
C ARG A 520 15.16 4.60 -7.27
N ALA A 521 16.36 4.89 -7.77
CA ALA A 521 17.47 5.29 -6.90
C ALA A 521 17.16 6.66 -6.26
N THR A 522 17.51 6.80 -4.99
CA THR A 522 17.40 8.06 -4.23
C THR A 522 18.53 8.13 -3.20
N LYS A 523 18.46 9.07 -2.27
CA LYS A 523 19.40 9.22 -1.16
C LYS A 523 18.68 9.13 0.17
N GLN A 524 19.43 8.90 1.23
CA GLN A 524 18.97 8.97 2.61
C GLN A 524 19.97 9.75 3.44
N ILE A 525 19.47 10.53 4.38
CA ILE A 525 20.28 11.14 5.42
C ILE A 525 20.47 10.09 6.52
N VAL A 526 21.71 9.85 6.94
CA VAL A 526 22.00 8.88 8.01
C VAL A 526 22.87 9.54 9.07
N LEU A 527 22.38 9.52 10.31
CA LEU A 527 23.14 9.88 11.51
C LEU A 527 23.63 8.59 12.17
N HIS A 528 24.93 8.35 12.09
CA HIS A 528 25.61 7.20 12.69
C HIS A 528 26.08 7.56 14.10
N ALA A 529 25.71 6.78 15.10
CA ALA A 529 26.12 7.00 16.49
C ALA A 529 26.53 5.68 17.14
N VAL A 530 27.24 5.76 18.26
CA VAL A 530 27.63 4.58 19.04
C VAL A 530 27.14 4.76 20.47
N LEU A 531 26.37 3.79 20.95
CA LEU A 531 25.94 3.72 22.34
C LEU A 531 26.98 2.96 23.15
N VAL A 532 27.63 3.68 24.06
CA VAL A 532 28.66 3.14 24.99
C VAL A 532 28.24 3.13 26.45
N GLY A 533 27.14 3.84 26.78
CA GLY A 533 26.58 3.94 28.12
C GLY A 533 25.15 3.39 28.18
N HIS A 534 24.34 3.92 29.09
CA HIS A 534 22.95 3.49 29.28
C HIS A 534 21.93 4.25 28.43
N GLU A 535 22.37 5.30 27.74
CA GLU A 535 21.55 6.17 26.93
C GLU A 535 22.36 6.71 25.75
N ALA A 536 21.70 6.85 24.59
CA ALA A 536 22.17 7.65 23.48
C ALA A 536 21.00 8.53 22.99
N ARG A 537 21.27 9.81 22.75
CA ARG A 537 20.30 10.79 22.27
C ARG A 537 20.83 11.55 21.06
N ILE A 538 19.98 11.69 20.04
CA ILE A 538 20.28 12.45 18.82
C ILE A 538 19.15 13.44 18.58
N GLY A 539 19.49 14.73 18.58
CA GLY A 539 18.58 15.81 18.19
C GLY A 539 18.71 16.11 16.70
N TRP A 540 17.62 16.48 16.04
CA TRP A 540 17.65 16.91 14.65
C TRP A 540 16.56 17.92 14.34
N THR A 541 16.77 18.70 13.28
CA THR A 541 15.79 19.67 12.79
C THR A 541 15.81 19.69 11.27
N LEU A 542 14.61 19.77 10.68
CA LEU A 542 14.40 20.03 9.27
C LEU A 542 13.60 21.33 9.16
N ALA A 543 14.22 22.39 8.64
CA ALA A 543 13.62 23.72 8.55
C ALA A 543 13.70 24.30 7.14
N LYS A 544 12.69 25.07 6.74
CA LYS A 544 12.69 25.82 5.47
C LYS A 544 13.68 26.98 5.54
N THR A 545 14.43 27.23 4.47
CA THR A 545 15.29 28.41 4.39
C THR A 545 14.46 29.69 4.28
N GLU A 546 14.96 30.81 4.83
CA GLU A 546 14.25 32.11 4.90
C GLU A 546 13.72 32.58 3.54
N ASP A 547 14.47 32.35 2.45
CA ASP A 547 14.09 32.70 1.06
C ASP A 547 12.89 31.94 0.47
N THR A 548 12.26 31.02 1.21
CA THR A 548 11.14 30.22 0.70
C THR A 548 9.85 31.07 0.66
N PRO A 549 9.29 31.41 -0.53
CA PRO A 549 8.11 32.25 -0.64
C PRO A 549 6.88 31.62 0.04
N LEU A 550 6.01 32.45 0.62
CA LEU A 550 4.75 31.99 1.21
C LEU A 550 3.74 31.49 0.15
N ALA A 551 3.84 31.98 -1.09
CA ALA A 551 2.99 31.64 -2.22
C ALA A 551 3.74 30.81 -3.28
N ILE A 552 3.99 29.53 -3.00
CA ILE A 552 4.58 28.59 -3.97
C ILE A 552 3.46 27.93 -4.78
N ARG A 553 3.51 28.05 -6.11
CA ARG A 553 2.64 27.30 -7.04
C ARG A 553 3.27 25.93 -7.30
N ASP A 554 2.61 24.87 -6.84
CA ASP A 554 3.00 23.48 -7.11
C ASP A 554 2.54 23.05 -8.52
N LEU A 555 3.09 23.68 -9.56
CA LEU A 555 2.96 23.19 -10.94
C LEU A 555 4.01 22.12 -11.18
N ASP A 556 3.67 21.07 -11.93
CA ASP A 556 4.67 20.13 -12.43
C ASP A 556 5.57 20.87 -13.41
N ARG A 557 6.80 21.09 -13.00
CA ARG A 557 7.85 21.56 -13.90
C ARG A 557 8.32 20.31 -14.63
N ASP A 558 7.90 20.17 -15.89
CA ASP A 558 8.51 19.22 -16.81
C ASP A 558 9.99 19.60 -16.96
N ASP A 559 10.87 18.95 -16.20
CA ASP A 559 12.29 18.98 -16.51
C ASP A 559 12.47 18.18 -17.82
N PRO A 560 13.04 18.76 -18.89
CA PRO A 560 13.34 18.01 -20.10
C PRO A 560 14.28 16.84 -19.75
N PRO A 561 14.16 15.69 -20.43
CA PRO A 561 15.00 14.53 -20.14
C PRO A 561 16.47 14.96 -20.22
N ALA A 562 17.23 14.65 -19.17
CA ALA A 562 18.65 14.90 -19.12
C ALA A 562 19.32 14.23 -20.33
N THR A 563 19.68 15.02 -21.32
CA THR A 563 20.59 14.61 -22.39
C THR A 563 21.92 14.29 -21.74
N ARG A 564 22.24 13.00 -21.62
CA ARG A 564 23.62 12.60 -21.32
C ARG A 564 24.45 12.81 -22.60
N PRO A 565 25.70 13.28 -22.48
CA PRO A 565 26.66 13.21 -23.57
C PRO A 565 26.98 11.74 -23.94
#